data_AF-K1T4P2-F1
#
_entry.id   AF-K1T4P2-F1
#
_cell.length_a   1.000
_cell.length_b   1.000
_cell.length_c   1.000
_cell.angle_alpha   90.00
_cell.angle_beta   90.00
_cell.angle_gamma   90.00
#
_symmetry.space_group_name_H-M   'P 1'
#
loop_
_entity.id
_entity.type
_entity.pdbx_description
1 polymer ?
#
loop_
_entity_poly.entity_id
_entity_poly.type
_entity_poly.pdbx_seq_one_letter_code
_entity_poly.pdbx_strand_id
1 'polypeptide(L)' 'MKIFVINPGSTSTKIALFIDEKPVWAAGAHHTADDLSEFHHVNEQYAYRKDFVLRLLAEAD' A
#
# COMPACT_ATOMS: atom_id res chain seq x y z
N MET A 1 10.16 -19.32 1.27
CA MET A 1 10.58 -17.92 1.47
C MET A 1 9.35 -17.05 1.69
N LYS A 2 9.36 -16.11 2.65
CA LYS A 2 8.28 -15.13 2.80
C LYS A 2 8.66 -13.85 2.06
N ILE A 3 7.76 -13.36 1.20
CA ILE A 3 7.99 -12.14 0.39
C ILE A 3 6.84 -11.19 0.65
N PHE A 4 7.16 -9.99 1.15
CA PHE A 4 6.17 -8.93 1.31
C PHE A 4 6.36 -7.90 0.20
N VAL A 5 5.33 -7.73 -0.61
CA VAL A 5 5.33 -6.82 -1.76
C VAL A 5 4.60 -5.54 -1.38
N ILE A 6 5.23 -4.39 -1.62
CA ILE A 6 4.61 -3.07 -1.51
C ILE A 6 4.68 -2.41 -2.88
N ASN A 7 3.52 -2.11 -3.46
CA ASN A 7 3.40 -1.53 -4.79
C ASN A 7 2.58 -0.23 -4.75
N PRO A 8 3.22 0.93 -4.51
CA PRO A 8 2.59 2.23 -4.67
C PRO A 8 2.47 2.58 -6.16
N GLY A 9 1.25 2.65 -6.67
CA GLY A 9 0.90 3.22 -7.97
C GLY A 9 0.42 4.67 -7.84
N SER A 10 0.18 5.32 -8.99
CA SER A 10 -0.27 6.72 -9.05
C SER A 10 -1.50 6.97 -8.17
N THR A 11 -2.55 6.17 -8.34
CA THR A 11 -3.84 6.32 -7.62
C THR A 11 -4.17 5.15 -6.69
N SER A 12 -3.25 4.23 -6.45
CA SER A 12 -3.49 3.08 -5.57
C SER A 12 -2.25 2.64 -4.83
N THR A 13 -2.42 1.94 -3.71
CA THR A 13 -1.34 1.17 -3.09
C THR A 13 -1.83 -0.25 -2.87
N LYS A 14 -1.09 -1.22 -3.42
CA LYS A 14 -1.36 -2.64 -3.24
C LYS A 14 -0.24 -3.29 -2.44
N ILE A 15 -0.61 -4.19 -1.54
CA ILE A 15 0.32 -4.97 -0.74
C ILE A 15 -0.08 -6.45 -0.75
N ALA A 16 0.90 -7.33 -0.64
CA ALA A 16 0.65 -8.77 -0.60
C ALA A 16 1.76 -9.53 0.12
N LEU A 17 1.40 -10.61 0.81
CA LEU A 17 2.33 -11.59 1.36
C LEU A 17 2.29 -12.83 0.48
N PHE A 18 3.46 -13.26 0.03
CA PHE A 18 3.67 -14.52 -0.67
C PHE A 18 4.48 -15.46 0.21
N ILE A 19 4.14 -16.76 0.13
CA ILE A 19 5.00 -17.85 0.58
C ILE A 19 5.47 -18.56 -0.69
N ASP A 20 6.76 -18.40 -0.98
CA ASP A 20 7.36 -18.78 -2.25
C ASP A 20 6.62 -18.09 -3.42
N GLU A 21 6.02 -18.85 -4.32
CA GLU A 21 5.27 -18.31 -5.47
C GLU A 21 3.77 -18.12 -5.17
N LYS A 22 3.29 -18.57 -4.01
CA LYS A 22 1.87 -18.56 -3.68
C LYS A 22 1.47 -17.30 -2.91
N PRO A 23 0.52 -16.48 -3.40
CA PRO A 23 -0.06 -15.40 -2.61
C PRO A 23 -0.90 -16.00 -1.48
N VAL A 24 -0.61 -15.58 -0.25
CA VAL A 24 -1.36 -16.04 0.95
C VAL A 24 -2.22 -14.94 1.54
N TRP A 25 -1.91 -13.68 1.24
CA TRP A 25 -2.70 -12.53 1.64
C TRP A 25 -2.44 -11.37 0.69
N ALA A 26 -3.47 -10.58 0.41
CA ALA A 26 -3.35 -9.35 -0.37
C ALA A 26 -4.37 -8.33 0.11
N ALA A 27 -3.97 -7.07 0.11
CA ALA A 27 -4.82 -5.94 0.45
C ALA A 27 -4.40 -4.71 -0.37
N GLY A 28 -5.26 -3.72 -0.42
CA GLY A 28 -4.98 -2.47 -1.11
C GLY A 28 -6.24 -1.68 -1.38
N ALA A 29 -6.05 -0.42 -1.73
CA ALA A 29 -7.14 0.47 -2.08
C ALA A 29 -6.67 1.55 -3.07
N HIS A 30 -7.66 2.24 -3.62
CA HIS A 30 -7.46 3.48 -4.34
C HIS A 30 -7.37 4.64 -3.35
N HIS A 31 -6.56 5.63 -3.69
CA HIS A 31 -6.49 6.92 -3.02
C HIS A 31 -7.30 7.91 -3.85
N THR A 32 -8.14 8.70 -3.21
CA THR A 32 -9.02 9.62 -3.93
C THR A 32 -8.22 10.76 -4.55
N ALA A 33 -8.79 11.43 -5.56
CA ALA A 33 -8.15 12.61 -6.12
C ALA A 33 -8.01 13.72 -5.07
N ASP A 34 -9.00 13.86 -4.19
CA ASP A 34 -8.99 14.85 -3.12
C ASP A 34 -7.84 14.57 -2.13
N ASP A 35 -7.68 13.33 -1.66
CA ASP A 35 -6.55 12.95 -0.78
C ASP A 35 -5.19 13.21 -1.43
N LEU A 36 -5.06 12.91 -2.73
CA LEU A 36 -3.79 13.07 -3.45
C LEU A 36 -3.50 14.52 -3.82
N SER A 37 -4.52 15.37 -3.92
CA SER A 37 -4.38 16.78 -4.25
C SER A 37 -3.67 17.59 -3.15
N GLU A 38 -3.59 17.04 -1.93
CA GLU A 38 -2.86 17.64 -0.81
C GLU A 38 -1.34 17.65 -0.99
N PHE A 39 -0.81 16.91 -1.96
CA PHE A 39 0.62 16.75 -2.21
C PHE A 39 1.04 17.41 -3.53
N HIS A 40 2.01 18.31 -3.47
CA HIS A 40 2.59 18.96 -4.64
C HIS A 40 3.56 18.05 -5.40
N HIS A 41 4.26 17.18 -4.68
CA HIS A 41 5.23 16.24 -5.25
C HIS A 41 5.04 14.81 -4.75
N VAL A 42 5.38 13.81 -5.58
CA VAL A 42 5.13 12.39 -5.28
C VAL A 42 5.85 11.92 -4.01
N ASN A 43 7.03 12.47 -3.71
CA ASN A 43 7.81 12.13 -2.52
C ASN A 43 7.16 12.60 -1.22
N GLU A 44 6.29 13.61 -1.26
CA GLU A 44 5.55 14.10 -0.09
C GLU A 44 4.51 13.08 0.38
N GLN A 45 4.06 12.18 -0.51
CA GLN A 45 3.10 11.12 -0.20
C GLN A 45 3.71 10.00 0.67
N TYR A 46 5.02 10.01 0.95
CA TYR A 46 5.71 8.91 1.64
C TYR A 46 5.03 8.52 2.96
N ALA A 47 4.78 9.49 3.85
CA ALA A 47 4.17 9.22 5.15
C ALA A 47 2.74 8.69 4.98
N TYR A 48 1.93 9.35 4.16
CA TYR A 48 0.57 8.95 3.83
C TYR A 48 0.48 7.50 3.33
N ARG A 49 1.32 7.13 2.35
CA ARG A 49 1.33 5.79 1.77
C ARG A 49 1.87 4.74 2.77
N LYS A 50 2.85 5.10 3.60
CA LYS A 50 3.39 4.22 4.65
C LYS A 50 2.32 3.94 5.72
N ASP A 51 1.64 4.97 6.20
CA ASP A 51 0.63 4.84 7.25
C ASP A 51 -0.59 4.06 6.75
N PHE A 52 -0.96 4.23 5.47
CA PHE A 52 -1.93 3.37 4.80
C PHE A 52 -1.54 1.89 4.85
N VAL A 53 -0.28 1.55 4.54
CA VAL A 53 0.22 0.16 4.58
C VAL A 53 0.21 -0.38 6.01
N LEU A 54 0.65 0.40 6.99
CA LEU A 54 0.65 -0.01 8.40
C LEU A 54 -0.76 -0.28 8.92
N ARG A 55 -1.74 0.54 8.53
CA ARG A 55 -3.14 0.33 8.89
C ARG A 55 -3.69 -0.98 8.32
N LEU A 56 -3.45 -1.27 7.04
CA LEU A 56 -3.88 -2.54 6.44
C LEU A 56 -3.22 -3.76 7.10
N LEU A 57 -1.99 -3.63 7.59
CA LEU A 57 -1.31 -4.69 8.34
C LEU A 57 -1.89 -4.86 9.75
N ALA A 58 -2.34 -3.79 10.39
CA ALA A 58 -3.00 -3.85 11.70
C ALA A 58 -4.41 -4.45 11.63
N GLU A 59 -5.09 -4.29 10.48
CA GLU A 59 -6.40 -4.88 10.18
C GLU A 59 -6.32 -6.35 9.70
N ALA A 60 -5.11 -6.86 9.45
CA ALA A 60 -4.91 -8.24 9.00
C ALA A 60 -4.90 -9.20 10.19
N ASP A 61 -5.94 -10.03 10.28
CA ASP A 61 -6.05 -11.14 11.25
C ASP A 61 -5.07 -12.29 10.99
#